data_AF-A0A5B0FTH1-F1
#
_entry.id   AF-A0A5B0FTH1-F1
#
_cell.length_a   1.000
_cell.length_b   1.000
_cell.length_c   1.000
_cell.angle_alpha   90.00
_cell.angle_beta   90.00
_cell.angle_gamma   90.00
#
_symmetry.space_group_name_H-M   'P 1'
#
loop_
_entity.id
_entity.type
_entity.pdbx_description
1 polymer ?
#
loop_
_entity_poly.entity_id
_entity_poly.type
_entity_poly.pdbx_seq_one_letter_code
_entity_poly.pdbx_strand_id
1 'polypeptide(L)' 'MNKIFASASEALAGVVRDGQTIAVGGFGLCG' A
#
# COMPACT_ATOMS: atom_id res chain seq x y z
N MET A 1 18.03 -7.61 -1.61
CA MET A 1 16.93 -6.66 -1.33
C MET A 1 15.62 -7.44 -1.38
N ASN A 2 15.07 -7.84 -0.24
CA ASN A 2 13.85 -8.65 -0.18
C ASN A 2 12.67 -7.73 0.14
N LYS A 3 11.67 -7.65 -0.76
CA LYS A 3 10.51 -6.74 -0.64
C LYS A 3 9.22 -7.49 -0.31
N ILE A 4 9.35 -8.70 0.21
CA ILE A 4 8.24 -9.53 0.67
C ILE A 4 8.05 -9.26 2.15
N PHE A 5 6.82 -8.90 2.53
CA PHE A 5 6.41 -8.62 3.91
C PHE A 5 5.40 -9.66 4.35
N ALA A 6 5.35 -9.99 5.64
CA ALA A 6 4.43 -11.02 6.16
C ALA A 6 2.98 -10.52 6.22
N SER A 7 2.78 -9.20 6.22
CA SER A 7 1.47 -8.58 6.24
C SER A 7 1.43 -7.25 5.49
N ALA A 8 0.23 -6.79 5.12
CA ALA A 8 0.04 -5.48 4.52
C ALA A 8 0.40 -4.33 5.48
N SER A 9 0.15 -4.50 6.79
CA SER A 9 0.52 -3.49 7.79
C SER A 9 2.02 -3.29 7.86
N GLU A 10 2.82 -4.36 7.81
CA GLU A 10 4.29 -4.27 7.76
C GLU A 10 4.78 -3.57 6.50
N ALA A 11 4.16 -3.87 5.35
CA ALA A 11 4.53 -3.23 4.08
C ALA A 11 4.27 -1.72 4.07
N LEU A 12 3.26 -1.25 4.83
CA LEU A 12 2.84 0.16 4.87
C LEU A 12 3.43 0.93 6.06
N ALA A 13 4.04 0.25 7.03
CA ALA A 13 4.59 0.86 8.23
C ALA A 13 5.66 1.92 7.89
N GLY A 14 5.42 3.16 8.34
CA GLY A 14 6.32 4.29 8.10
C GLY A 14 6.27 4.89 6.69
N VAL A 15 5.51 4.28 5.77
CA VAL A 15 5.27 4.77 4.39
C VAL A 15 4.05 5.66 4.35
N VAL A 16 2.92 5.22 4.91
CA VAL A 16 1.63 5.94 4.87
C VAL A 16 1.56 6.97 5.99
N ARG A 17 1.09 8.18 5.66
CA ARG A 17 0.91 9.31 6.60
C ARG A 17 -0.30 10.14 6.22
N ASP A 18 -0.80 10.92 7.17
CA ASP A 18 -1.95 11.81 6.97
C ASP A 18 -1.67 12.89 5.92
N GLY A 19 -2.71 13.23 5.15
CA GLY A 19 -2.63 14.25 4.10
C GLY A 19 -1.90 13.83 2.82
N GLN A 20 -1.45 12.57 2.73
CA GLN A 20 -0.79 12.06 1.54
C GLN A 20 -1.79 11.78 0.41
N THR A 21 -1.49 12.25 -0.80
CA THR A 21 -2.19 11.81 -2.01
C THR A 21 -1.75 10.40 -2.38
N ILE A 22 -2.71 9.48 -2.56
CA ILE A 22 -2.46 8.08 -2.88
C ILE A 22 -3.03 7.76 -4.26
N ALA A 23 -2.24 7.07 -5.10
CA ALA A 23 -2.71 6.49 -6.33
C ALA A 23 -3.24 5.07 -6.07
N VAL A 24 -4.47 4.79 -6.49
CA VAL A 24 -5.13 3.49 -6.32
C VAL A 24 -5.43 2.91 -7.71
N GLY A 25 -4.98 1.67 -7.94
CA GLY A 25 -5.30 0.94 -9.17
C GLY A 25 -6.62 0.18 -9.07
N GLY A 26 -7.21 -0.17 -10.23
CA GLY A 26 -8.42 -0.98 -10.33
C GLY A 26 -9.48 -0.38 -11.27
N PHE A 27 -10.45 -1.20 -11.67
CA PHE A 27 -11.61 -0.84 -12.48
C PHE A 27 -12.89 -1.48 -11.91
N GLY A 28 -13.74 -0.68 -11.29
CA GLY A 28 -14.95 -1.17 -10.61
C GLY A 28 -14.58 -2.10 -9.44
N LEU A 29 -14.91 -3.40 -9.57
CA LEU A 29 -14.52 -4.45 -8.61
C LEU A 29 -13.35 -5.31 -9.12
N CYS A 30 -12.81 -5.01 -10.31
CA CYS A 30 -11.68 -5.70 -10.90
C CYS A 30 -10.40 -4.95 -10.52
N GLY A 31 -9.67 -5.45 -9.53
CA GLY A 31 -8.46 -4.83 -8.99
C GLY A 31 -7.92 -5.66 -7.85
#